data_AF-A0A3B0MMB9-F1
#
_entry.id   AF-A0A3B0MMB9-F1
#
_cell.length_a   1.000
_cell.length_b   1.000
_cell.length_c   1.000
_cell.angle_alpha   90.00
_cell.angle_beta   90.00
_cell.angle_gamma   90.00
#
_symmetry.space_group_name_H-M   'P 1'
#
loop_
_entity.id
_entity.type
_entity.pdbx_description
1 polymer ?
#
loop_
_entity_poly.entity_id
_entity_poly.type
_entity_poly.pdbx_seq_one_letter_code
_entity_poly.pdbx_strand_id
1 'polypeptide(L)'
;MIKTFDDFLSETVPDGFGGMSERRYVWSHLRIEQARKVWLAAQRVAKANRQQTAAASDATRFMGYEEMEKKLNKSRTTIWRMVKRDEFPKQKVTQGGLFLGWLEESYNGWVELQNN
;
A
#
# COMPACT_ATOMS: atom_id res chain seq x y z
N MET A 1 1.40 22.11 5.05
CA MET A 1 1.47 20.70 5.52
C MET A 1 1.27 20.77 7.02
N ILE A 2 0.07 20.44 7.48
CA ILE A 2 -0.33 20.58 8.88
C ILE A 2 0.54 19.69 9.76
N LYS A 3 1.40 20.28 10.59
CA LYS A 3 2.32 19.53 11.48
C LYS A 3 1.90 19.55 12.94
N THR A 4 1.13 20.55 13.36
CA THR A 4 0.73 20.76 14.76
C THR A 4 -0.77 21.03 14.86
N PHE A 5 -1.32 20.90 16.06
CA PHE A 5 -2.75 21.16 16.31
C PHE A 5 -3.11 22.65 16.11
N ASP A 6 -2.21 23.58 16.46
CA ASP A 6 -2.38 25.02 16.20
C ASP A 6 -2.50 25.34 14.69
N ASP A 7 -1.73 24.65 13.85
CA ASP A 7 -1.79 24.80 12.38
C ASP A 7 -3.15 24.30 11.83
N PHE A 8 -3.67 23.20 12.40
CA PHE A 8 -5.01 22.69 12.09
C PHE A 8 -6.13 23.67 12.49
N LEU A 9 -5.97 24.35 13.63
CA LEU A 9 -6.92 25.37 14.07
C LEU A 9 -6.89 26.61 13.17
N SER A 10 -5.72 26.97 12.63
CA SER A 10 -5.57 28.11 11.72
C SER A 10 -6.19 27.88 10.35
N GLU A 11 -6.19 26.63 9.84
CA GLU A 11 -6.68 26.31 8.50
C GLU A 11 -8.20 26.03 8.46
N THR A 12 -8.77 25.54 9.56
CA THR A 12 -10.19 25.14 9.63
C THR A 12 -11.15 26.28 9.97
N VAL A 13 -10.64 27.49 10.18
CA VAL A 13 -11.44 28.67 10.54
C VAL A 13 -11.30 29.72 9.43
N PRO A 14 -12.40 30.17 8.80
CA PRO A 14 -12.33 31.14 7.71
C PRO A 14 -11.82 32.50 8.22
N ASP A 15 -10.89 33.09 7.47
CA ASP A 15 -10.20 34.38 7.67
C ASP A 15 -11.16 35.58 7.74
N GLY A 16 -11.94 35.66 8.81
CA GLY A 16 -12.81 36.79 9.11
C GLY A 16 -12.21 37.80 10.07
N PHE A 17 -11.04 37.55 10.67
CA PHE A 17 -10.38 38.49 11.59
C PHE A 17 -8.87 38.34 11.50
N GLY A 18 -8.24 39.34 10.87
CA GLY A 18 -6.80 39.36 10.63
C GLY A 18 -5.93 39.29 11.89
N GLY A 19 -4.70 38.84 11.65
CA GLY A 19 -3.50 39.05 12.47
C GLY A 19 -3.70 38.87 13.98
N MET A 20 -3.55 37.65 14.48
CA MET A 20 -3.64 37.35 15.92
C MET A 20 -2.42 36.57 16.42
N SER A 21 -1.28 37.24 16.52
CA SER A 21 -0.23 36.83 17.46
C SER A 21 -0.54 37.27 18.91
N GLU A 22 -1.66 37.96 19.16
CA GLU A 22 -1.85 38.68 20.43
C GLU A 22 -3.25 38.62 21.07
N ARG A 23 -4.19 37.82 20.55
CA ARG A 23 -5.50 37.66 21.20
C ARG A 23 -5.63 36.25 21.77
N ARG A 24 -5.41 36.16 23.08
CA ARG A 24 -5.71 34.99 23.92
C ARG A 24 -7.07 34.40 23.54
N TYR A 25 -7.05 33.13 23.16
CA TYR A 25 -8.18 32.23 22.94
C TYR A 25 -9.46 32.62 23.70
N VAL A 26 -10.41 33.26 23.01
CA VAL A 26 -11.81 33.39 23.46
C VAL A 26 -12.66 32.35 22.72
N TRP A 27 -12.26 31.09 22.82
CA TRP A 27 -13.11 29.97 22.40
C TRP A 27 -13.61 29.29 23.67
N SER A 28 -14.91 28.98 23.72
CA SER A 28 -15.44 28.16 24.81
C SER A 28 -14.65 26.86 24.84
N HIS A 29 -14.24 26.42 26.04
CA HIS A 29 -13.45 25.21 26.26
C HIS A 29 -14.02 24.00 25.50
N LEU A 30 -15.35 23.94 25.36
CA LEU A 30 -16.09 22.94 24.61
C LEU A 30 -15.70 22.87 23.12
N ARG A 31 -15.45 24.00 22.46
CA ARG A 31 -15.13 24.06 21.03
C ARG A 31 -13.69 23.63 20.74
N ILE A 32 -12.78 23.91 21.67
CA ILE A 32 -11.39 23.44 21.63
C ILE A 32 -11.34 21.92 21.80
N GLU A 33 -12.12 21.39 22.75
CA GLU A 33 -12.24 19.93 22.97
C GLU A 33 -12.86 19.20 21.76
N GLN A 34 -13.82 19.81 21.08
CA GLN A 34 -14.38 19.26 19.83
C GLN A 34 -13.33 19.19 18.71
N ALA A 35 -12.60 20.28 18.48
CA ALA A 35 -11.53 20.30 17.48
C ALA A 35 -10.45 19.26 17.79
N ARG A 36 -10.09 19.09 19.08
CA ARG A 36 -9.13 18.08 19.53
C ARG A 36 -9.61 16.66 19.25
N LYS A 37 -10.90 16.35 19.49
CA LYS A 37 -11.49 15.04 19.18
C LYS A 37 -11.45 14.75 17.69
N VAL A 38 -11.77 15.73 16.84
CA VAL A 38 -11.71 15.60 15.38
C VAL A 38 -10.27 15.36 14.91
N TRP A 39 -9.31 16.12 15.43
CA TRP A 39 -7.90 15.95 15.10
C TRP A 39 -7.36 14.57 15.50
N LEU A 40 -7.68 14.09 16.70
CA LEU A 40 -7.32 12.75 17.15
C LEU A 40 -8.00 11.65 16.32
N ALA A 41 -9.25 11.85 15.91
CA ALA A 41 -9.95 10.92 15.02
C ALA A 41 -9.28 10.87 13.63
N ALA A 42 -8.95 12.02 13.05
CA ALA A 42 -8.24 12.11 11.78
C ALA A 42 -6.86 11.44 11.83
N GLN A 43 -6.11 11.63 12.91
CA GLN A 43 -4.83 10.93 13.12
C GLN A 43 -5.00 9.41 13.20
N ARG A 44 -6.03 8.92 13.89
CA ARG A 44 -6.32 7.48 13.97
C ARG A 44 -6.66 6.91 12.60
N VAL A 45 -7.48 7.60 11.81
CA VAL A 45 -7.82 7.18 10.44
C VAL A 45 -6.57 7.18 9.54
N ALA A 46 -5.73 8.22 9.62
CA ALA A 46 -4.48 8.28 8.87
C ALA A 46 -3.50 7.16 9.24
N LYS A 47 -3.41 6.82 10.54
CA LYS A 47 -2.59 5.70 11.03
C LYS A 47 -3.13 4.35 10.53
N ALA A 48 -4.46 4.14 10.57
CA ALA A 48 -5.10 2.92 10.10
C ALA A 48 -4.88 2.72 8.59
N ASN A 49 -5.06 3.77 7.78
CA ASN A 49 -4.78 3.71 6.34
C ASN A 49 -3.32 3.32 6.06
N ARG A 50 -2.36 3.89 6.82
CA ARG A 50 -0.93 3.57 6.68
C ARG A 50 -0.62 2.11 7.03
N GLN A 51 -1.28 1.56 8.04
CA GLN A 51 -1.16 0.15 8.41
C GLN A 51 -1.81 -0.77 7.36
N GLN A 52 -2.93 -0.35 6.76
CA GLN A 52 -3.54 -1.07 5.64
C GLN A 52 -2.65 -1.09 4.39
N THR A 53 -1.95 0.02 4.07
CA THR A 53 -1.00 0.04 2.96
C THR A 53 0.23 -0.83 3.21
N ALA A 54 0.64 -0.98 4.48
CA ALA A 54 1.75 -1.87 4.87
C ALA A 54 1.34 -3.36 4.92
N ALA A 55 0.10 -3.68 5.31
CA ALA A 55 -0.41 -5.05 5.28
C ALA A 55 -0.77 -5.52 3.85
N ALA A 56 -1.07 -4.59 2.94
CA ALA A 56 -1.33 -4.90 1.53
C ALA A 56 -0.06 -5.18 0.72
N SER A 57 1.15 -5.00 1.27
CA SER A 57 2.40 -5.39 0.58
C SER A 57 2.75 -6.87 0.77
N ASP A 58 2.05 -7.62 1.64
CA ASP A 58 1.97 -9.08 1.57
C ASP A 58 0.95 -9.52 0.49
N ALA A 59 0.81 -8.71 -0.56
CA ALA A 59 0.02 -9.03 -1.72
C ALA A 59 0.73 -10.14 -2.49
N THR A 60 0.00 -11.21 -2.73
CA THR A 60 0.24 -12.25 -3.74
C THR A 60 0.85 -11.63 -5.01
N ARG A 61 2.17 -11.53 -5.07
CA ARG A 61 2.86 -10.89 -6.19
C ARG A 61 2.89 -11.88 -7.33
N PHE A 62 2.27 -11.47 -8.43
CA PHE A 62 2.32 -12.21 -9.68
C PHE A 62 3.50 -11.74 -10.51
N MET A 63 4.35 -12.67 -10.90
CA MET A 63 5.46 -12.45 -11.80
C MET A 63 5.01 -12.70 -13.23
N GLY A 64 5.27 -11.73 -14.09
CA GLY A 64 5.07 -11.83 -15.53
C GLY A 64 6.21 -12.58 -16.23
N TYR A 65 6.13 -12.70 -17.55
CA TYR A 65 7.18 -13.33 -18.35
C TYR A 65 8.52 -12.58 -18.24
N GLU A 66 8.53 -11.25 -18.30
CA GLU A 66 9.78 -10.47 -18.26
C GLU A 66 10.58 -10.66 -16.97
N GLU A 67 9.90 -10.73 -15.82
CA GLU A 67 10.54 -11.02 -14.54
C GLU A 67 11.09 -12.44 -14.49
N MET A 68 10.37 -13.40 -15.08
CA MET A 68 10.81 -14.79 -15.16
C MET A 68 12.00 -14.99 -16.08
N GLU A 69 12.03 -14.28 -17.21
CA GLU A 69 13.19 -14.28 -18.11
C GLU A 69 14.44 -13.78 -17.38
N LYS A 70 14.32 -12.72 -16.58
CA LYS A 70 15.41 -12.19 -15.75
C LYS A 70 15.84 -13.16 -14.64
N LYS A 71 14.88 -13.74 -13.89
CA LYS A 71 15.20 -14.65 -12.78
C LYS A 71 15.81 -15.98 -13.25
N LEU A 72 15.30 -16.57 -14.33
CA LEU A 72 15.76 -17.86 -14.85
C LEU A 72 16.90 -17.73 -15.86
N ASN A 73 17.18 -16.53 -16.37
CA ASN A 73 18.08 -16.27 -17.49
C ASN A 73 17.78 -17.17 -18.70
N LYS A 74 16.48 -17.37 -18.98
CA LYS A 74 15.97 -18.21 -20.08
C LYS A 74 14.96 -17.40 -20.89
N SER A 75 14.86 -17.69 -22.18
CA SER A 75 13.87 -17.04 -23.05
C SER A 75 12.44 -17.44 -22.71
N ARG A 76 11.49 -16.55 -22.98
CA ARG A 76 10.04 -16.77 -22.84
C ARG A 76 9.55 -18.07 -23.48
N THR A 77 10.05 -18.40 -24.67
CA THR A 77 9.71 -19.64 -25.37
C THR A 77 10.21 -20.88 -24.63
N THR A 78 11.38 -20.81 -24.00
CA THR A 78 11.92 -21.89 -23.16
C THR A 78 11.08 -22.07 -21.91
N ILE A 79 10.75 -20.98 -21.23
CA ILE A 79 9.89 -20.99 -20.03
C ILE A 79 8.52 -21.59 -20.36
N TRP A 80 7.91 -21.20 -21.48
CA TRP A 80 6.64 -21.77 -21.94
C TRP A 80 6.72 -23.28 -22.18
N ARG A 81 7.82 -23.78 -22.76
CA ARG A 81 8.05 -25.22 -22.94
C ARG A 81 8.18 -25.95 -21.61
N MET A 82 8.91 -25.39 -20.65
CA MET A 82 9.07 -25.98 -19.31
C MET A 82 7.71 -26.07 -18.59
N VAL A 83 6.89 -25.02 -18.67
CA VAL A 83 5.52 -25.01 -18.11
C VAL A 83 4.65 -26.08 -18.78
N LYS A 84 4.77 -26.26 -20.10
CA LYS A 84 4.05 -27.31 -20.83
C LYS A 84 4.50 -28.73 -20.48
N ARG A 85 5.75 -28.89 -20.05
CA ARG A 85 6.33 -30.19 -19.64
C ARG A 85 6.10 -30.53 -18.16
N ASP A 86 5.38 -29.68 -17.41
CA ASP A 86 5.20 -29.80 -15.96
C ASP A 86 6.52 -29.73 -15.16
N GLU A 87 7.62 -29.33 -15.80
CA GLU A 87 8.94 -29.13 -15.17
C GLU A 87 9.00 -27.82 -14.36
N PHE A 88 7.97 -26.98 -14.51
CA PHE A 88 7.91 -25.63 -13.95
C PHE A 88 6.52 -25.34 -13.37
N PRO A 89 6.40 -24.55 -12.28
CA PRO A 89 5.12 -24.25 -11.67
C PRO A 89 4.12 -23.70 -12.68
N LYS A 90 2.86 -24.13 -12.53
CA LYS A 90 1.77 -23.71 -13.41
C LYS A 90 1.46 -22.24 -13.17
N GLN A 91 1.39 -21.50 -14.28
CA GLN A 91 0.90 -20.13 -14.27
C GLN A 91 -0.54 -20.09 -13.76
N LYS A 92 -0.88 -19.06 -12.99
CA LYS A 92 -2.26 -18.78 -12.65
C LYS A 92 -2.94 -18.13 -13.84
N VAL A 93 -4.12 -18.64 -14.15
CA VAL A 93 -4.98 -18.14 -15.21
C VAL A 93 -6.32 -17.82 -14.55
N THR A 94 -6.88 -16.65 -14.85
CA THR A 94 -8.23 -16.30 -14.41
C THR A 94 -9.24 -17.29 -14.99
N GLN A 95 -10.40 -17.46 -14.38
CA GLN A 95 -11.48 -18.32 -14.89
C GLN A 95 -11.88 -18.00 -16.35
N GLY A 96 -11.64 -16.77 -16.82
CA GLY A 96 -11.84 -16.34 -18.20
C GLY A 96 -10.65 -16.56 -19.16
N GLY A 97 -9.61 -17.30 -18.77
CA GLY A 97 -8.45 -17.58 -19.64
C GLY A 97 -7.38 -16.47 -19.71
N LEU A 98 -7.55 -15.38 -18.95
CA LEU A 98 -6.53 -14.32 -18.89
C LEU A 98 -5.32 -14.79 -18.07
N PHE A 99 -4.13 -14.66 -18.65
CA PHE A 99 -2.87 -14.96 -18.00
C PHE A 99 -2.60 -13.94 -16.88
N LEU A 100 -2.49 -14.41 -15.64
CA LEU A 100 -2.16 -13.58 -14.48
C LEU A 100 -0.66 -13.60 -14.15
N GLY A 101 0.06 -14.65 -14.55
CA GLY A 101 1.47 -14.84 -14.22
C GLY A 101 1.69 -15.96 -13.21
N TRP A 102 2.88 -15.98 -12.60
CA TRP A 102 3.25 -16.94 -11.57
C TRP A 102 3.24 -16.30 -10.20
N LEU A 103 2.73 -17.02 -9.22
CA LEU A 103 2.80 -16.60 -7.83
C LEU A 103 4.26 -16.67 -7.36
N GLU A 104 4.76 -15.60 -6.74
CA GLU A 104 6.14 -15.57 -6.24
C GLU A 104 6.42 -16.69 -5.23
N GLU A 105 5.47 -17.02 -4.37
CA GLU A 105 5.56 -18.15 -3.43
C GLU A 105 5.73 -19.49 -4.16
N SER A 106 4.96 -19.72 -5.24
CA SER A 106 5.03 -20.97 -6.01
C SER A 106 6.38 -21.11 -6.73
N TYR A 107 6.96 -19.99 -7.17
CA TYR A 107 8.30 -19.99 -7.75
C TYR A 107 9.37 -20.26 -6.69
N ASN A 108 9.33 -19.57 -5.55
CA ASN A 108 10.31 -19.78 -4.47
C ASN A 108 10.29 -21.24 -3.99
N GLY A 109 9.11 -21.82 -3.76
CA GLY A 109 9.00 -23.22 -3.38
C GLY A 109 9.58 -24.18 -4.44
N TRP A 110 9.41 -23.89 -5.73
CA TRP A 110 10.03 -24.68 -6.79
C TRP A 110 11.57 -24.53 -6.82
N VAL A 111 12.09 -23.32 -6.62
CA VAL A 111 13.54 -23.10 -6.55
C VAL A 111 14.17 -23.84 -5.38
N GLU A 112 13.50 -23.84 -4.22
CA GLU A 112 13.94 -24.61 -3.05
C GLU A 112 13.97 -26.12 -3.32
N LEU A 113 12.97 -26.66 -4.04
CA LEU A 113 12.93 -28.07 -4.44
C LEU A 113 14.02 -28.46 -5.45
N GLN A 114 14.55 -27.52 -6.24
CA GLN A 114 15.65 -27.80 -7.19
C GLN A 114 17.04 -27.71 -6.54
N ASN A 115 17.17 -26.97 -5.44
CA ASN A 115 18.43 -26.80 -4.71
C ASN A 115 18.67 -27.86 -3.62
N ASN A 116 17.72 -28.79 -3.44
CA ASN A 116 17.75 -29.87 -2.45
C ASN A 116 17.82 -31.22 -3.18
#